data_AF-A0A4P7QIB2-F1
#
_entry.id   AF-A0A4P7QIB2-F1
#
_cell.length_a   1.000
_cell.length_b   1.000
_cell.length_c   1.000
_cell.angle_alpha   90.00
_cell.angle_beta   90.00
_cell.angle_gamma   90.00
#
_symmetry.space_group_name_H-M   'P 1'
#
loop_
_entity.id
_entity.type
_entity.pdbx_description
1 polymer ?
#
loop_
_entity_poly.entity_id
_entity_poly.type
_entity_poly.pdbx_seq_one_letter_code
_entity_poly.pdbx_strand_id
1 'polypeptide(L)'
;MNDSSKAHTSRAIPFLAAFNNIESHLRAVLNAKRSDSFWWMVDRARDHHMLSARQAEVLKDYGNLRNAISHGRYNDGQTIAEPHPQVVKEIENLERLLTNPPAALDILGQARVETLASNDSINSALKLIRTKGYSQIPIYDAGNFTALLTTNVITHWVAADLADNNHLDARTVGEVLRFGEPVDRAVFLPRNASAQEALDAALDPGKDGTHAFAVILTETGKPNQTPLRIITSSDLAALLEAVEWE
;
A
#
# COMPACT_ATOMS: atom_id res chain seq x y z
N MET A 1 7.72 48.40 -30.61
CA MET A 1 6.74 47.33 -30.36
C MET A 1 7.53 46.12 -29.89
N ASN A 2 7.54 45.90 -28.58
CA ASN A 2 8.17 44.76 -27.92
C ASN A 2 7.12 43.65 -27.92
N ASP A 3 7.31 42.60 -28.71
CA ASP A 3 6.60 41.33 -28.47
C ASP A 3 7.63 40.30 -28.02
N SER A 4 7.41 39.82 -26.81
CA SER A 4 8.35 39.04 -26.04
C SER A 4 8.50 37.65 -26.63
N SER A 5 9.72 37.32 -27.06
CA SER A 5 10.17 35.94 -27.23
C SER A 5 10.11 35.21 -25.88
N LYS A 6 8.94 34.68 -25.51
CA LYS A 6 8.86 33.64 -24.48
C LYS A 6 9.62 32.43 -25.03
N ALA A 7 10.82 32.19 -24.53
CA ALA A 7 11.56 30.97 -24.79
C ALA A 7 10.63 29.79 -24.49
N HIS A 8 10.21 29.07 -25.53
CA HIS A 8 9.45 27.83 -25.38
C HIS A 8 10.45 26.80 -24.83
N THR A 9 10.50 26.66 -23.50
CA THR A 9 11.23 25.55 -22.87
C THR A 9 10.61 24.26 -23.36
N SER A 10 11.39 23.42 -24.05
CA SER A 10 10.90 22.15 -24.57
C SER A 10 10.49 21.22 -23.42
N ARG A 11 9.25 20.75 -23.48
CA ARG A 11 8.66 19.76 -22.59
C ARG A 11 9.18 18.35 -22.86
N ALA A 12 9.82 18.14 -24.01
CA ALA A 12 10.50 16.88 -24.32
C ALA A 12 11.61 16.56 -23.32
N ILE A 13 12.34 17.58 -22.83
CA ILE A 13 13.45 17.39 -21.89
C ILE A 13 12.98 16.79 -20.55
N PRO A 14 12.04 17.40 -19.80
CA PRO A 14 11.56 16.82 -18.55
C PRO A 14 10.87 15.47 -18.76
N PHE A 15 10.10 15.30 -19.85
CA PHE A 15 9.49 14.01 -20.18
C PHE A 15 10.52 12.89 -20.37
N LEU A 16 11.56 13.14 -21.18
CA LEU A 16 12.61 12.15 -21.43
C LEU A 16 13.44 11.87 -20.18
N ALA A 17 13.67 12.87 -19.32
CA ALA A 17 14.34 12.69 -18.04
C ALA A 17 13.54 11.75 -17.13
N ALA A 18 12.25 12.03 -16.90
CA ALA A 18 11.38 11.18 -16.10
C ALA A 18 11.27 9.75 -16.67
N PHE A 19 11.10 9.61 -17.99
CA PHE A 19 11.06 8.31 -18.65
C PHE A 19 12.34 7.51 -18.42
N ASN A 20 13.51 8.13 -18.60
CA ASN A 20 14.80 7.46 -18.42
C ASN A 20 15.03 7.06 -16.96
N ASN A 21 14.58 7.88 -16.00
CA ASN A 21 14.66 7.57 -14.58
C ASN A 21 13.76 6.38 -14.22
N ILE A 22 12.51 6.36 -14.71
CA ILE A 22 11.60 5.20 -14.58
C ILE A 22 12.22 3.95 -15.18
N GLU A 23 12.70 4.02 -16.42
CA GLU A 23 13.31 2.89 -17.11
C GLU A 23 14.53 2.35 -16.33
N SER A 24 15.38 3.24 -15.82
CA SER A 24 16.56 2.87 -15.03
C SER A 24 16.17 2.24 -13.69
N HIS A 25 15.16 2.80 -13.02
CA HIS A 25 14.64 2.28 -11.78
C HIS A 25 14.04 0.88 -11.97
N LEU A 26 13.13 0.70 -12.94
CA LEU A 26 12.52 -0.60 -13.26
C LEU A 26 13.58 -1.65 -13.61
N ARG A 27 14.60 -1.26 -14.37
CA ARG A 27 15.70 -2.17 -14.71
C ARG A 27 16.47 -2.63 -13.47
N ALA A 28 16.74 -1.72 -12.53
CA ALA A 28 17.46 -2.02 -11.30
C ALA A 28 16.65 -2.94 -10.38
N VAL A 29 15.40 -2.59 -10.09
CA VAL A 29 14.54 -3.33 -9.14
C VAL A 29 14.13 -4.70 -9.66
N LEU A 30 13.95 -4.85 -10.98
CA LEU A 30 13.61 -6.13 -11.61
C LEU A 30 14.83 -6.97 -11.98
N ASN A 31 16.06 -6.47 -11.72
CA ASN A 31 17.32 -7.07 -12.17
C ASN A 31 17.29 -7.44 -13.67
N ALA A 32 16.72 -6.56 -14.48
CA ALA A 32 16.49 -6.80 -15.90
C ALA A 32 17.80 -6.67 -16.70
N LYS A 33 17.97 -7.52 -17.73
CA LYS A 33 19.12 -7.47 -18.62
C LYS A 33 19.02 -6.26 -19.54
N ARG A 34 20.15 -5.84 -20.11
CA ARG A 34 20.19 -4.79 -21.13
C ARG A 34 19.36 -5.13 -22.39
N SER A 35 19.16 -6.41 -22.67
CA SER A 35 18.34 -6.90 -23.78
C SER A 35 16.84 -6.85 -23.50
N ASP A 36 16.43 -6.70 -22.25
CA ASP A 36 15.03 -6.74 -21.87
C ASP A 36 14.36 -5.42 -22.24
N SER A 37 13.23 -5.52 -22.95
CA SER A 37 12.51 -4.35 -23.45
C SER A 37 11.84 -3.59 -22.31
N PHE A 38 11.62 -2.28 -22.51
CA PHE A 38 10.87 -1.45 -21.57
C PHE A 38 9.47 -2.02 -21.30
N TRP A 39 8.77 -2.48 -22.35
CA TRP A 39 7.43 -3.06 -22.21
C TRP A 39 7.43 -4.31 -21.33
N TRP A 40 8.43 -5.18 -21.49
CA TRP A 40 8.60 -6.35 -20.63
C TRP A 40 8.83 -5.95 -19.16
N MET A 41 9.64 -4.92 -18.91
CA MET A 41 9.85 -4.41 -17.56
C MET A 41 8.57 -3.82 -16.96
N VAL A 42 7.77 -3.12 -17.75
CA VAL A 42 6.47 -2.58 -17.32
C VAL A 42 5.48 -3.70 -16.99
N ASP A 43 5.39 -4.76 -17.82
CA ASP A 43 4.54 -5.91 -17.52
C ASP A 43 5.01 -6.63 -16.24
N ARG A 44 6.32 -6.79 -16.04
CA ARG A 44 6.87 -7.37 -14.80
C ARG A 44 6.61 -6.51 -13.58
N ALA A 45 6.77 -5.19 -13.69
CA ALA A 45 6.47 -4.27 -12.60
C ALA A 45 5.00 -4.33 -12.19
N ARG A 46 4.08 -4.49 -13.17
CA ARG A 46 2.66 -4.76 -12.90
C ARG A 46 2.46 -6.10 -12.19
N ASP A 47 3.09 -7.17 -12.68
CA ASP A 47 2.97 -8.50 -12.07
C ASP A 47 3.54 -8.55 -10.63
N HIS A 48 4.45 -7.63 -10.30
CA HIS A 48 5.01 -7.42 -8.96
C HIS A 48 4.31 -6.32 -8.15
N HIS A 49 3.12 -5.87 -8.58
CA HIS A 49 2.29 -4.87 -7.89
C HIS A 49 2.96 -3.48 -7.71
N MET A 50 4.06 -3.21 -8.42
CA MET A 50 4.70 -1.88 -8.44
C MET A 50 3.91 -0.88 -9.29
N LEU A 51 3.06 -1.38 -10.18
CA LEU A 51 2.21 -0.61 -11.08
C LEU A 51 0.82 -1.22 -11.13
N SER A 52 -0.21 -0.39 -11.10
CA SER A 52 -1.55 -0.80 -11.50
C SER A 52 -1.61 -1.09 -12.99
N ALA A 53 -2.64 -1.84 -13.43
CA ALA A 53 -2.87 -2.11 -14.84
C ALA A 53 -2.96 -0.82 -15.67
N ARG A 54 -3.62 0.22 -15.14
CA ARG A 54 -3.73 1.53 -15.79
C ARG A 54 -2.36 2.21 -15.94
N GLN A 55 -1.56 2.24 -14.88
CA GLN A 55 -0.23 2.85 -14.92
C GLN A 55 0.69 2.12 -15.91
N ALA A 56 0.61 0.79 -15.96
CA ALA A 56 1.37 -0.02 -16.90
C ALA A 56 1.02 0.30 -18.36
N GLU A 57 -0.27 0.40 -18.70
CA GLU A 57 -0.69 0.75 -20.05
C GLU A 57 -0.25 2.18 -20.43
N VAL A 58 -0.38 3.14 -19.51
CA VAL A 58 0.07 4.52 -19.74
C VAL A 58 1.59 4.60 -19.95
N LEU A 59 2.38 3.85 -19.19
CA LEU A 59 3.84 3.80 -19.43
C LEU A 59 4.18 3.21 -20.80
N LYS A 60 3.45 2.20 -21.27
CA LYS A 60 3.65 1.66 -22.63
C LYS A 60 3.36 2.73 -23.70
N ASP A 61 2.29 3.51 -23.52
CA ASP A 61 1.98 4.65 -24.38
C ASP A 61 3.07 5.72 -24.34
N TYR A 62 3.60 6.03 -23.16
CA TYR A 62 4.75 6.94 -23.02
C TYR A 62 6.01 6.38 -23.68
N GLY A 63 6.20 5.06 -23.75
CA GLY A 63 7.25 4.43 -24.54
C GLY A 63 7.13 4.74 -26.03
N ASN A 64 5.90 4.72 -26.57
CA ASN A 64 5.64 5.13 -27.95
C ASN A 64 5.94 6.61 -28.16
N LEU A 65 5.49 7.48 -27.24
CA LEU A 65 5.76 8.91 -27.29
C LEU A 65 7.26 9.23 -27.22
N ARG A 66 8.00 8.55 -26.33
CA ARG A 66 9.46 8.64 -26.24
C ARG A 66 10.13 8.32 -27.58
N ASN A 67 9.65 7.30 -28.28
CA ASN A 67 10.18 6.94 -29.60
C ASN A 67 9.87 8.01 -30.65
N ALA A 68 8.67 8.59 -30.64
CA ALA A 68 8.30 9.68 -31.54
C ALA A 68 9.14 10.95 -31.31
N ILE A 69 9.43 11.28 -30.06
CA ILE A 69 10.29 12.42 -29.67
C ILE A 69 11.75 12.14 -30.08
N SER A 70 12.25 10.91 -29.83
CA SER A 70 13.68 10.57 -29.96
C SER A 70 14.11 10.16 -31.37
N HIS A 71 13.21 9.57 -32.17
CA HIS A 71 13.51 9.01 -33.50
C HIS A 71 12.75 9.71 -34.64
N GLY A 72 12.12 10.84 -34.35
CA GLY A 72 11.51 11.67 -35.39
C GLY A 72 12.56 12.10 -36.43
N ARG A 73 12.40 11.66 -37.68
CA ARG A 73 13.33 11.96 -38.79
C ARG A 73 13.63 13.46 -38.86
N TYR A 74 14.90 13.79 -38.70
CA TYR A 74 15.46 15.13 -38.78
C TYR A 74 15.05 15.85 -40.08
N ASN A 75 14.06 16.74 -39.99
CA ASN A 75 13.93 17.89 -40.87
C ASN A 75 14.12 19.12 -39.97
N ASP A 76 15.22 19.86 -40.18
CA ASP A 76 15.48 21.18 -39.57
C ASP A 76 15.60 21.26 -38.03
N GLY A 77 15.97 20.18 -37.36
CA GLY A 77 16.35 20.21 -35.93
C GLY A 77 15.19 20.39 -34.94
N GLN A 78 13.94 20.24 -35.40
CA GLN A 78 12.74 20.28 -34.55
C GLN A 78 12.24 18.87 -34.24
N THR A 79 11.82 18.63 -33.00
CA THR A 79 11.19 17.38 -32.56
C THR A 79 9.85 17.17 -33.28
N ILE A 80 9.58 15.94 -33.76
CA ILE A 80 8.31 15.62 -34.45
C ILE A 80 7.13 15.58 -33.46
N ALA A 81 7.41 15.37 -32.18
CA ALA A 81 6.42 15.38 -31.12
C ALA A 81 6.89 16.26 -29.95
N GLU A 82 5.95 17.02 -29.39
CA GLU A 82 6.13 17.77 -28.15
C GLU A 82 5.06 17.29 -27.17
N PRO A 83 5.42 16.76 -26.00
CA PRO A 83 4.45 16.21 -25.06
C PRO A 83 3.51 17.32 -24.55
N HIS A 84 2.25 16.95 -24.29
CA HIS A 84 1.30 17.86 -23.65
C HIS A 84 1.75 18.16 -22.20
N PRO A 85 1.55 19.38 -21.66
CA PRO A 85 1.96 19.70 -20.28
C PRO A 85 1.44 18.69 -19.23
N GLN A 86 0.21 18.22 -19.42
CA GLN A 86 -0.39 17.21 -18.55
C GLN A 86 0.38 15.88 -18.59
N VAL A 87 0.83 15.43 -19.77
CA VAL A 87 1.63 14.20 -19.92
C VAL A 87 2.96 14.29 -19.19
N VAL A 88 3.59 15.48 -19.19
CA VAL A 88 4.83 15.71 -18.42
C VAL A 88 4.57 15.56 -16.93
N LYS A 89 3.51 16.20 -16.42
CA LYS A 89 3.14 16.12 -15.00
C LYS A 89 2.82 14.68 -14.58
N GLU A 90 2.10 13.95 -15.44
CA GLU A 90 1.74 12.56 -15.21
C GLU A 90 2.95 11.63 -15.14
N ILE A 91 3.90 11.73 -16.08
CA ILE A 91 5.11 10.90 -16.04
C ILE A 91 6.02 11.25 -14.84
N GLU A 92 6.12 12.53 -14.46
CA GLU A 92 6.85 12.95 -13.25
C GLU A 92 6.19 12.41 -11.97
N ASN A 93 4.85 12.35 -11.92
CA ASN A 93 4.12 11.71 -10.83
C ASN A 93 4.40 10.20 -10.77
N LEU A 94 4.35 9.51 -11.90
CA LEU A 94 4.67 8.08 -11.99
C LEU A 94 6.13 7.79 -11.59
N GLU A 95 7.07 8.64 -12.02
CA GLU A 95 8.46 8.56 -11.60
C GLU A 95 8.58 8.66 -10.09
N ARG A 96 7.93 9.65 -9.47
CA ARG A 96 7.94 9.81 -8.00
C ARG A 96 7.38 8.58 -7.30
N LEU A 97 6.23 8.06 -7.75
CA LEU A 97 5.59 6.90 -7.13
C LEU A 97 6.48 5.65 -7.20
N LEU A 98 7.20 5.45 -8.30
CA LEU A 98 8.12 4.32 -8.44
C LEU A 98 9.43 4.51 -7.67
N THR A 99 10.04 5.69 -7.78
CA THR A 99 11.40 5.92 -7.26
C THR A 99 11.44 6.33 -5.80
N ASN A 100 10.37 6.94 -5.30
CA ASN A 100 10.22 7.41 -3.92
C ASN A 100 8.76 7.24 -3.47
N PRO A 101 8.28 5.98 -3.37
CA PRO A 101 6.90 5.71 -3.00
C PRO A 101 6.58 6.29 -1.62
N PRO A 102 5.40 6.92 -1.45
CA PRO A 102 5.03 7.47 -0.15
C PRO A 102 4.86 6.34 0.86
N ALA A 103 5.45 6.49 2.06
CA ALA A 103 5.27 5.51 3.13
C ALA A 103 3.84 5.56 3.67
N ALA A 104 3.26 4.39 3.95
CA ALA A 104 1.91 4.30 4.52
C ALA A 104 1.80 5.08 5.84
N LEU A 105 2.86 5.07 6.63
CA LEU A 105 2.92 5.80 7.90
C LEU A 105 2.97 7.32 7.72
N ASP A 106 3.54 7.83 6.63
CA ASP A 106 3.60 9.26 6.34
C ASP A 106 2.23 9.79 5.90
N ILE A 107 1.47 8.99 5.14
CA ILE A 107 0.11 9.33 4.71
C ILE A 107 -0.85 9.31 5.89
N LEU A 108 -0.81 8.23 6.68
CA LEU A 108 -1.81 7.99 7.70
C LEU A 108 -1.45 8.61 9.07
N GLY A 109 -0.16 8.88 9.29
CA GLY A 109 0.41 9.32 10.57
C GLY A 109 0.67 8.18 11.57
N GLN A 110 1.42 8.46 12.63
CA GLN A 110 1.54 7.52 13.76
C GLN A 110 0.29 7.56 14.63
N ALA A 111 -0.11 6.40 15.14
CA ALA A 111 -1.21 6.27 16.09
C ALA A 111 -0.76 5.43 17.28
N ARG A 112 -1.20 5.80 18.50
CA ARG A 112 -0.99 4.92 19.66
C ARG A 112 -1.87 3.69 19.49
N VAL A 113 -1.27 2.56 19.12
CA VAL A 113 -1.97 1.29 19.02
C VAL A 113 -2.19 0.74 20.43
N GLU A 114 -3.45 0.65 20.83
CA GLU A 114 -3.83 0.00 22.09
C GLU A 114 -3.78 -1.52 21.90
N THR A 115 -3.08 -2.20 22.80
CA THR A 115 -2.93 -3.65 22.82
C THR A 115 -3.43 -4.20 24.14
N LEU A 116 -3.81 -5.47 24.15
CA LEU A 116 -4.18 -6.21 25.36
C LEU A 116 -3.36 -7.50 25.43
N ALA A 117 -3.27 -8.11 26.61
CA ALA A 117 -2.73 -9.44 26.81
C ALA A 117 -3.84 -10.50 26.86
N SER A 118 -3.51 -11.77 26.65
CA SER A 118 -4.50 -12.86 26.68
C SER A 118 -5.16 -13.01 28.05
N ASN A 119 -4.46 -12.67 29.13
CA ASN A 119 -4.98 -12.71 30.50
C ASN A 119 -5.78 -11.46 30.91
N ASP A 120 -5.82 -10.42 30.07
CA ASP A 120 -6.61 -9.23 30.35
C ASP A 120 -8.11 -9.58 30.35
N SER A 121 -8.88 -8.82 31.13
CA SER A 121 -10.33 -9.00 31.17
C SER A 121 -10.95 -8.67 29.81
N ILE A 122 -11.91 -9.50 29.37
CA ILE A 122 -12.70 -9.21 28.16
C ILE A 122 -13.44 -7.86 28.25
N ASN A 123 -13.77 -7.41 29.47
CA ASN A 123 -14.37 -6.10 29.69
C ASN A 123 -13.47 -4.93 29.24
N SER A 124 -12.14 -5.10 29.29
CA SER A 124 -11.19 -4.12 28.76
C SER A 124 -11.34 -3.98 27.25
N ALA A 125 -11.43 -5.10 26.53
CA ALA A 125 -11.66 -5.11 25.09
C ALA A 125 -13.02 -4.50 24.73
N LEU A 126 -14.10 -4.93 25.40
CA LEU A 126 -15.45 -4.38 25.17
C LEU A 126 -15.52 -2.88 25.46
N LYS A 127 -14.77 -2.38 26.45
CA LYS A 127 -14.65 -0.95 26.72
C LYS A 127 -13.93 -0.23 25.58
N LEU A 128 -12.84 -0.78 25.04
CA LEU A 128 -12.15 -0.18 23.89
C LEU A 128 -13.06 -0.13 22.66
N ILE A 129 -13.76 -1.21 22.36
CA ILE A 129 -14.75 -1.27 21.26
C ILE A 129 -15.82 -0.20 21.45
N ARG A 130 -16.44 -0.12 22.63
CA ARG A 130 -17.51 0.84 22.90
C ARG A 130 -17.05 2.30 22.87
N THR A 131 -15.87 2.59 23.42
CA THR A 131 -15.42 3.98 23.65
C THR A 131 -14.55 4.54 22.53
N LYS A 132 -13.89 3.67 21.76
CA LYS A 132 -12.98 4.04 20.68
C LYS A 132 -13.46 3.56 19.31
N GLY A 133 -14.45 2.67 19.26
CA GLY A 133 -14.94 2.11 17.99
C GLY A 133 -13.97 1.13 17.34
N TYR A 134 -12.97 0.60 18.07
CA TYR A 134 -12.03 -0.36 17.51
C TYR A 134 -12.77 -1.63 17.09
N SER A 135 -12.50 -2.12 15.89
CA SER A 135 -13.05 -3.39 15.39
C SER A 135 -12.03 -4.52 15.43
N GLN A 136 -10.76 -4.20 15.67
CA GLN A 136 -9.64 -5.12 15.86
C GLN A 136 -8.73 -4.59 16.98
N ILE A 137 -8.27 -5.48 17.85
CA ILE A 137 -7.34 -5.17 18.94
C ILE A 137 -6.21 -6.20 18.90
N PRO A 138 -4.94 -5.78 18.67
CA PRO A 138 -3.81 -6.71 18.70
C PRO A 138 -3.55 -7.22 20.12
N ILE A 139 -3.39 -8.54 20.24
CA ILE A 139 -3.13 -9.22 21.49
C ILE A 139 -1.64 -9.57 21.57
N TYR A 140 -0.99 -9.17 22.66
CA TYR A 140 0.44 -9.34 22.89
C TYR A 140 0.69 -9.97 24.25
N ASP A 141 1.43 -11.08 24.26
CA ASP A 141 1.88 -11.74 25.48
C ASP A 141 3.40 -11.72 25.53
N ALA A 142 3.96 -11.22 26.65
CA ALA A 142 5.40 -11.07 26.84
C ALA A 142 6.13 -10.39 25.66
N GLY A 143 5.48 -9.40 25.03
CA GLY A 143 6.03 -8.64 23.91
C GLY A 143 5.92 -9.31 22.54
N ASN A 144 5.24 -10.44 22.43
CA ASN A 144 4.99 -11.13 21.15
C ASN A 144 3.51 -11.02 20.78
N PHE A 145 3.21 -10.67 19.53
CA PHE A 145 1.87 -10.79 18.99
C PHE A 145 1.42 -12.25 19.04
N THR A 146 0.24 -12.48 19.61
CA THR A 146 -0.36 -13.82 19.73
C THR A 146 -1.61 -13.97 18.88
N ALA A 147 -2.46 -12.93 18.80
CA ALA A 147 -3.68 -12.96 18.02
C ALA A 147 -4.23 -11.56 17.73
N LEU A 148 -5.20 -11.49 16.82
CA LEU A 148 -6.03 -10.30 16.62
C LEU A 148 -7.42 -10.58 17.22
N LEU A 149 -7.82 -9.81 18.23
CA LEU A 149 -9.19 -9.88 18.73
C LEU A 149 -10.08 -9.01 17.84
N THR A 150 -10.92 -9.65 17.02
CA THR A 150 -11.85 -8.95 16.12
C THR A 150 -13.28 -8.94 16.67
N THR A 151 -14.10 -8.02 16.17
CA THR A 151 -15.55 -8.02 16.45
C THR A 151 -16.25 -9.30 15.97
N ASN A 152 -15.70 -9.98 14.97
CA ASN A 152 -16.18 -11.29 14.51
C ASN A 152 -15.95 -12.37 15.60
N VAL A 153 -14.73 -12.45 16.15
CA VAL A 153 -14.41 -13.35 17.27
C VAL A 153 -15.36 -13.12 18.45
N ILE A 154 -15.63 -11.86 18.81
CA ILE A 154 -16.55 -11.50 19.89
C ILE A 154 -17.98 -11.95 19.58
N THR A 155 -18.41 -11.82 18.33
CA THR A 155 -19.75 -12.24 17.90
C THR A 155 -19.91 -13.75 18.00
N HIS A 156 -18.91 -14.52 17.55
CA HIS A 156 -18.90 -15.98 17.69
C HIS A 156 -18.88 -16.42 19.15
N TRP A 157 -18.09 -15.75 19.99
CA TRP A 157 -18.09 -16.00 21.43
C TRP A 157 -19.47 -15.76 22.05
N VAL A 158 -20.09 -14.61 21.80
CA VAL A 158 -21.42 -14.28 22.35
C VAL A 158 -22.46 -15.30 21.91
N ALA A 159 -22.45 -15.71 20.64
CA ALA A 159 -23.36 -16.72 20.12
C ALA A 159 -23.19 -18.08 20.81
N ALA A 160 -21.94 -18.50 21.05
CA ALA A 160 -21.64 -19.76 21.70
C ALA A 160 -22.04 -19.76 23.18
N ASP A 161 -21.65 -18.74 23.93
CA ASP A 161 -21.94 -18.61 25.37
C ASP A 161 -23.46 -18.53 25.63
N LEU A 162 -24.18 -17.72 24.87
CA LEU A 162 -25.63 -17.60 25.03
C LEU A 162 -26.38 -18.88 24.64
N ALA A 163 -25.86 -19.67 23.70
CA ALA A 163 -26.45 -20.95 23.33
C ALA A 163 -26.23 -22.04 24.40
N ASP A 164 -25.15 -21.97 25.17
CA ASP A 164 -24.84 -22.94 26.23
C ASP A 164 -25.75 -22.75 27.45
N ASN A 165 -25.79 -21.53 28.01
CA ASN A 165 -26.52 -21.27 29.25
C ASN A 165 -27.19 -19.89 29.34
N ASN A 166 -27.27 -19.15 28.24
CA ASN A 166 -27.84 -17.80 28.15
C ASN A 166 -27.12 -16.75 29.04
N HIS A 167 -25.85 -16.98 29.39
CA HIS A 167 -24.96 -16.02 30.05
C HIS A 167 -23.67 -15.84 29.26
N LEU A 168 -22.95 -14.75 29.53
CA LEU A 168 -21.59 -14.53 29.02
C LEU A 168 -20.58 -14.88 30.10
N ASP A 169 -19.88 -15.98 29.91
CA ASP A 169 -19.06 -16.60 30.95
C ASP A 169 -17.57 -16.30 30.82
N ALA A 170 -17.08 -16.06 29.60
CA ALA A 170 -15.67 -15.73 29.40
C ALA A 170 -15.26 -14.51 30.22
N ARG A 171 -14.12 -14.62 30.90
CA ARG A 171 -13.57 -13.58 31.77
C ARG A 171 -12.39 -12.88 31.13
N THR A 172 -11.65 -13.60 30.31
CA THR A 172 -10.39 -13.16 29.71
C THR A 172 -10.48 -13.07 28.20
N VAL A 173 -9.57 -12.29 27.59
CA VAL A 173 -9.42 -12.21 26.14
C VAL A 173 -9.04 -13.58 25.56
N GLY A 174 -8.15 -14.33 26.21
CA GLY A 174 -7.68 -15.64 25.77
C GLY A 174 -8.80 -16.67 25.66
N GLU A 175 -9.80 -16.64 26.55
CA GLU A 175 -10.99 -17.51 26.45
C GLU A 175 -11.83 -17.17 25.21
N VAL A 176 -12.02 -15.88 24.94
CA VAL A 176 -12.77 -15.41 23.77
C VAL A 176 -12.06 -15.72 22.46
N LEU A 177 -10.73 -15.65 22.44
CA LEU A 177 -9.93 -15.98 21.25
C LEU A 177 -10.09 -17.45 20.79
N ARG A 178 -10.57 -18.35 21.65
CA ARG A 178 -10.84 -19.75 21.28
C ARG A 178 -11.99 -19.89 20.27
N PHE A 179 -12.81 -18.85 20.13
CA PHE A 179 -13.90 -18.77 19.15
C PHE A 179 -13.48 -18.08 17.84
N GLY A 180 -12.20 -17.66 17.76
CA GLY A 180 -11.65 -17.08 16.55
C GLY A 180 -11.30 -18.13 15.52
N GLU A 181 -11.34 -17.72 14.25
CA GLU A 181 -10.97 -18.56 13.14
C GLU A 181 -9.54 -18.22 12.68
N PRO A 182 -8.80 -19.17 12.07
CA PRO A 182 -7.45 -18.90 11.54
C PRO A 182 -7.38 -17.72 10.55
N VAL A 183 -8.52 -17.33 9.99
CA VAL A 183 -8.69 -16.26 8.99
C VAL A 183 -8.60 -14.86 9.59
N ASP A 184 -8.68 -14.69 10.92
CA ASP A 184 -8.50 -13.41 11.62
C ASP A 184 -7.02 -12.96 11.65
N ARG A 185 -6.29 -13.10 10.53
CA ARG A 185 -4.84 -12.85 10.47
C ARG A 185 -4.51 -11.35 10.44
N ALA A 186 -3.36 -11.04 11.04
CA ALA A 186 -2.65 -9.78 10.82
C ALA A 186 -1.41 -10.00 9.95
N VAL A 187 -1.13 -9.07 9.04
CA VAL A 187 0.13 -9.03 8.27
C VAL A 187 1.03 -7.93 8.84
N PHE A 188 2.33 -8.19 8.95
CA PHE A 188 3.28 -7.24 9.52
C PHE A 188 4.15 -6.63 8.43
N LEU A 189 4.29 -5.30 8.45
CA LEU A 189 5.15 -4.55 7.53
C LEU A 189 6.08 -3.61 8.31
N PRO A 190 7.29 -3.31 7.77
CA PRO A 190 8.21 -2.39 8.41
C PRO A 190 7.69 -0.94 8.37
N ARG A 191 8.24 -0.09 9.23
CA ARG A 191 7.88 1.33 9.35
C ARG A 191 7.91 2.08 8.02
N ASN A 192 8.86 1.74 7.17
CA ASN A 192 9.10 2.38 5.88
C ASN A 192 8.34 1.72 4.72
N ALA A 193 7.40 0.80 5.00
CA ALA A 193 6.57 0.22 3.98
C ALA A 193 5.76 1.30 3.25
N SER A 194 5.76 1.21 1.94
CA SER A 194 5.00 2.08 1.04
C SER A 194 3.49 1.90 1.22
N ALA A 195 2.74 2.91 0.78
CA ALA A 195 1.29 2.83 0.68
C ALA A 195 0.84 1.64 -0.18
N GLN A 196 1.54 1.39 -1.29
CA GLN A 196 1.26 0.27 -2.18
C GLN A 196 1.47 -1.08 -1.47
N GLU A 197 2.61 -1.28 -0.80
CA GLU A 197 2.84 -2.52 -0.03
C GLU A 197 1.79 -2.74 1.06
N ALA A 198 1.33 -1.67 1.72
CA ALA A 198 0.26 -1.75 2.70
C ALA A 198 -1.10 -2.12 2.08
N LEU A 199 -1.41 -1.59 0.90
CA LEU A 199 -2.61 -1.95 0.14
C LEU A 199 -2.54 -3.41 -0.30
N ASP A 200 -1.43 -3.85 -0.88
CA ASP A 200 -1.23 -5.24 -1.33
C ASP A 200 -1.37 -6.19 -0.13
N ALA A 201 -0.73 -5.89 1.00
CA ALA A 201 -0.85 -6.70 2.22
C ALA A 201 -2.28 -6.80 2.77
N ALA A 202 -3.11 -5.76 2.57
CA ALA A 202 -4.49 -5.73 3.02
C ALA A 202 -5.45 -6.39 2.02
N LEU A 203 -5.25 -6.16 0.72
CA LEU A 203 -6.15 -6.53 -0.36
C LEU A 203 -5.81 -7.86 -1.03
N ASP A 204 -4.58 -8.36 -0.90
CA ASP A 204 -4.23 -9.65 -1.49
C ASP A 204 -4.68 -10.80 -0.57
N PRO A 205 -5.39 -11.80 -1.12
CA PRO A 205 -5.77 -12.97 -0.36
C PRO A 205 -4.53 -13.78 0.02
N GLY A 206 -4.54 -14.32 1.23
CA GLY A 206 -3.57 -15.29 1.70
C GLY A 206 -3.65 -16.62 0.95
N LYS A 207 -2.80 -17.57 1.34
CA LYS A 207 -2.82 -18.94 0.80
C LYS A 207 -4.13 -19.68 1.07
N ASP A 208 -4.86 -19.25 2.08
CA ASP A 208 -6.19 -19.74 2.46
C ASP A 208 -7.33 -19.05 1.70
N GLY A 209 -7.02 -18.09 0.81
CA GLY A 209 -8.00 -17.32 0.05
C GLY A 209 -8.61 -16.15 0.80
N THR A 210 -8.15 -15.84 2.03
CA THR A 210 -8.73 -14.77 2.86
C THR A 210 -7.86 -13.53 2.93
N HIS A 211 -8.48 -12.35 2.98
CA HIS A 211 -7.80 -11.08 3.15
C HIS A 211 -7.32 -10.89 4.60
N ALA A 212 -6.26 -10.09 4.78
CA ALA A 212 -5.85 -9.72 6.14
C ALA A 212 -6.90 -8.82 6.79
N PHE A 213 -7.26 -9.08 8.05
CA PHE A 213 -8.15 -8.20 8.80
C PHE A 213 -7.46 -6.90 9.22
N ALA A 214 -6.14 -6.95 9.33
CA ALA A 214 -5.31 -5.80 9.65
C ALA A 214 -3.90 -5.95 9.11
N VAL A 215 -3.31 -4.84 8.71
CA VAL A 215 -1.87 -4.72 8.51
C VAL A 215 -1.28 -3.93 9.68
N ILE A 216 -0.29 -4.50 10.36
CA ILE A 216 0.34 -3.88 11.53
C ILE A 216 1.73 -3.41 11.13
N LEU A 217 1.97 -2.10 11.25
CA LEU A 217 3.29 -1.53 11.05
C LEU A 217 4.10 -1.65 12.33
N THR A 218 5.30 -2.22 12.24
CA THR A 218 6.29 -2.25 13.33
C THR A 218 7.64 -1.75 12.82
N GLU A 219 8.62 -1.55 13.71
CA GLU A 219 9.91 -0.96 13.32
C GLU A 219 10.57 -1.72 12.16
N THR A 220 10.56 -3.06 12.18
CA THR A 220 11.16 -3.89 11.13
C THR A 220 10.21 -4.94 10.56
N GLY A 221 8.90 -4.77 10.74
CA GLY A 221 7.87 -5.67 10.23
C GLY A 221 7.80 -7.01 10.96
N LYS A 222 8.32 -7.07 12.19
CA LYS A 222 8.27 -8.28 13.01
C LYS A 222 7.11 -8.24 14.02
N PRO A 223 6.48 -9.38 14.32
CA PRO A 223 5.37 -9.48 15.28
C PRO A 223 5.79 -9.31 16.75
N ASN A 224 7.08 -9.43 17.07
CA ASN A 224 7.62 -9.27 18.43
C ASN A 224 8.11 -7.85 18.72
N GLN A 225 7.51 -6.87 18.05
CA GLN A 225 7.83 -5.46 18.20
C GLN A 225 6.56 -4.68 18.53
N THR A 226 6.74 -3.54 19.20
CA THR A 226 5.65 -2.62 19.50
C THR A 226 4.99 -2.15 18.20
N PRO A 227 3.66 -2.26 18.07
CA PRO A 227 2.95 -1.76 16.91
C PRO A 227 2.99 -0.23 16.85
N LEU A 228 3.39 0.30 15.69
CA LEU A 228 3.44 1.72 15.37
C LEU A 228 2.10 2.22 14.81
N ARG A 229 1.40 1.36 14.08
CA ARG A 229 0.08 1.61 13.52
C ARG A 229 -0.63 0.30 13.16
N ILE A 230 -1.95 0.31 13.22
CA ILE A 230 -2.81 -0.69 12.57
C ILE A 230 -3.50 -0.02 11.37
N ILE A 231 -3.44 -0.68 10.21
CA ILE A 231 -4.11 -0.29 8.98
C ILE A 231 -5.26 -1.26 8.80
N THR A 232 -6.46 -0.70 8.64
CA THR A 232 -7.70 -1.44 8.50
C THR A 232 -8.45 -0.99 7.24
N SER A 233 -9.62 -1.56 6.99
CA SER A 233 -10.46 -1.18 5.85
C SER A 233 -10.78 0.32 5.80
N SER A 234 -10.83 1.02 6.94
CA SER A 234 -11.09 2.47 6.96
C SER A 234 -9.92 3.32 6.46
N ASP A 235 -8.70 2.78 6.47
CA ASP A 235 -7.49 3.50 6.02
C ASP A 235 -7.24 3.33 4.51
N LEU A 236 -7.86 2.33 3.87
CA LEU A 236 -7.58 1.96 2.48
C LEU A 236 -7.86 3.09 1.49
N ALA A 237 -8.92 3.87 1.71
CA ALA A 237 -9.26 4.99 0.84
C ALA A 237 -8.14 6.04 0.76
N ALA A 238 -7.55 6.40 1.91
CA ALA A 238 -6.46 7.38 1.98
C ALA A 238 -5.16 6.84 1.35
N LEU A 239 -4.90 5.54 1.50
CA LEU A 239 -3.76 4.90 0.85
C LEU A 239 -3.95 4.81 -0.67
N LEU A 240 -5.17 4.48 -1.13
CA LEU A 240 -5.50 4.44 -2.56
C LEU A 240 -5.32 5.81 -3.21
N GLU A 241 -5.87 6.86 -2.60
CA GLU A 241 -5.71 8.25 -3.09
C GLU A 241 -4.23 8.66 -3.20
N ALA A 242 -3.38 8.18 -2.29
CA ALA A 242 -1.96 8.50 -2.28
C ALA A 242 -1.13 7.74 -3.34
N VAL A 243 -1.63 6.61 -3.86
CA VAL A 243 -0.99 5.86 -4.97
C VAL A 243 -1.64 6.13 -6.33
N GLU A 244 -2.80 6.77 -6.34
CA GLU A 244 -3.39 7.36 -7.54
C GLU A 244 -2.52 8.54 -8.02
N TRP A 245 -2.51 8.76 -9.34
CA TRP A 245 -1.54 9.63 -10.02
C TRP A 245 -2.21 10.74 -10.84
N GLU A 246 -3.54 10.88 -10.70
CA GLU A 246 -4.38 11.95 -11.30
C GLU A 246 -4.42 13.20 -10.40
#